data_AF-A0A0R3E8D7-F1
#
_entry.id   AF-A0A0R3E8D7-F1
#
_cell.length_a   1.000
_cell.length_b   1.000
_cell.length_c   1.000
_cell.angle_alpha   90.00
_cell.angle_beta   90.00
_cell.angle_gamma   90.00
#
_symmetry.space_group_name_H-M   'P 1'
#
loop_
_entity.id
_entity.type
_entity.pdbx_description
1 polymer ?
#
loop_
_entity_poly.entity_id
_entity_poly.type
_entity_poly.pdbx_seq_one_letter_code
_entity_poly.pdbx_strand_id
1 'polypeptide(L)' 'MDRPNFEMMVGISVPQQTETADLPAEATQVLNGFWGDQYLLAGKDLIIVDQHSRRVAAIIANVR' A
#
# COMPACT_ATOMS: atom_id res chain seq x y z
N MET A 1 2.15 -0.68 11.82
CA MET A 1 3.27 0.21 12.24
C MET A 1 2.73 1.62 12.39
N ASP A 2 3.24 2.44 13.31
CA ASP A 2 2.83 3.84 13.41
C ASP A 2 3.36 4.70 12.25
N ARG A 3 4.59 4.43 11.79
CA ARG A 3 5.16 5.05 10.60
C ARG A 3 6.22 4.14 9.97
N PRO A 4 6.13 3.84 8.67
CA PRO A 4 7.14 3.04 7.99
C PRO A 4 8.45 3.81 7.82
N ASN A 5 9.57 3.08 7.74
CA ASN A 5 10.91 3.64 7.56
C ASN A 5 11.23 3.95 6.08
N PHE A 6 10.30 4.62 5.40
CA PHE A 6 10.47 5.16 4.05
C PHE A 6 9.48 6.32 3.84
N GLU A 7 9.69 7.10 2.79
CA GLU A 7 8.81 8.22 2.45
C GLU A 7 7.47 7.73 1.90
N MET A 8 6.38 8.08 2.57
CA MET A 8 5.01 7.74 2.13
C MET A 8 4.55 8.72 1.05
N MET A 9 5.06 8.55 -0.16
CA MET A 9 4.71 9.34 -1.34
C MET A 9 4.58 8.44 -2.57
N VAL A 10 3.59 8.71 -3.42
CA VAL A 10 3.35 7.94 -4.65
C VAL A 10 4.60 7.91 -5.53
N GLY A 11 4.94 6.73 -6.05
CA GLY A 11 6.10 6.47 -6.88
C GLY A 11 7.38 6.13 -6.11
N ILE A 12 7.42 6.32 -4.78
CA ILE A 12 8.59 5.95 -3.97
C ILE A 12 8.71 4.44 -3.83
N SER A 13 9.94 3.93 -3.91
CA SER A 13 10.25 2.51 -3.69
C SER A 13 10.03 2.10 -2.24
N VAL A 14 9.33 0.99 -2.05
CA VAL A 14 9.11 0.37 -0.75
C VAL A 14 10.25 -0.62 -0.47
N PRO A 15 10.95 -0.51 0.68
CA PRO A 15 12.03 -1.42 1.01
C PRO A 15 11.60 -2.89 1.00
N GLN A 16 12.51 -3.78 0.62
CA GLN A 16 12.21 -5.20 0.47
C GLN A 16 11.88 -5.86 1.82
N GLN A 17 12.50 -5.37 2.90
CA GLN A 17 12.26 -5.80 4.28
C GLN A 17 10.94 -5.27 4.87
N THR A 18 10.24 -4.36 4.19
CA THR A 18 8.92 -3.90 4.66
C THR A 18 7.89 -4.98 4.38
N GLU A 19 7.29 -5.52 5.43
CA GLU A 19 6.21 -6.49 5.27
C GLU A 19 4.99 -5.82 4.62
N THR A 20 4.44 -6.53 3.64
CA THR A 20 3.24 -6.17 2.89
C THR A 20 2.30 -7.37 2.90
N ALA A 21 1.00 -7.10 2.77
CA ALA A 21 -0.03 -8.13 2.62
C ALA A 21 -0.73 -7.95 1.28
N ASP A 22 -1.26 -9.03 0.71
CA ASP A 22 -2.03 -8.96 -0.52
C ASP A 22 -3.37 -8.24 -0.27
N LEU A 23 -3.80 -7.38 -1.20
CA LEU A 23 -5.11 -6.77 -1.10
C LEU A 23 -6.23 -7.84 -1.16
N PRO A 24 -7.21 -7.79 -0.25
CA PRO A 24 -8.39 -8.64 -0.33
C PRO A 24 -9.12 -8.43 -1.66
N ALA A 25 -9.67 -9.50 -2.23
CA ALA A 25 -10.37 -9.45 -3.52
C ALA A 25 -11.60 -8.53 -3.49
N GLU A 26 -12.22 -8.36 -2.34
CA GLU A 26 -13.34 -7.44 -2.13
C GLU A 26 -12.88 -5.98 -2.19
N ALA A 27 -11.64 -5.69 -1.76
CA ALA A 27 -11.06 -4.35 -1.81
C ALA A 27 -10.68 -3.97 -3.24
N THR A 28 -10.13 -4.89 -4.05
CA THR A 28 -9.75 -4.62 -5.45
C THR A 28 -10.94 -4.30 -6.35
N GLN A 29 -12.13 -4.80 -6.01
CA GLN A 29 -13.38 -4.46 -6.71
C GLN A 29 -13.82 -3.01 -6.48
N VAL A 30 -13.57 -2.48 -5.28
CA VAL A 30 -13.88 -1.09 -4.91
C VAL A 30 -12.77 -0.15 -5.38
N LEU A 31 -11.53 -0.60 -5.25
CA LEU A 31 -10.31 0.09 -5.62
C LEU A 31 -9.99 -0.20 -7.09
N ASN A 32 -10.77 0.39 -7.99
CA ASN A 32 -10.55 0.32 -9.43
C ASN A 32 -9.09 0.68 -9.77
N GLY A 33 -8.33 -0.29 -10.27
CA GLY A 33 -6.96 -0.09 -10.77
C GLY A 33 -5.83 -0.73 -9.96
N PHE A 34 -6.07 -1.24 -8.74
CA PHE A 34 -5.04 -1.86 -7.89
C PHE A 34 -5.17 -3.38 -7.79
N TRP A 35 -5.59 -4.03 -8.88
CA TRP A 35 -5.83 -5.48 -8.88
C TRP A 35 -4.52 -6.26 -8.72
N GLY A 36 -4.43 -7.03 -7.64
CA GLY A 36 -3.24 -7.82 -7.31
C GLY A 36 -2.15 -7.03 -6.58
N ASP A 37 -2.35 -5.73 -6.34
CA ASP A 37 -1.40 -4.96 -5.55
C ASP A 37 -1.40 -5.39 -4.09
N GLN A 38 -0.31 -5.05 -3.41
CA GLN A 38 -0.15 -5.28 -1.99
C GLN A 38 -0.48 -4.02 -1.20
N TYR A 39 -0.60 -4.16 0.10
CA TYR A 39 -0.80 -3.03 0.99
C TYR A 39 0.00 -3.18 2.28
N LEU A 40 0.13 -2.07 2.99
CA LEU A 40 0.51 -2.04 4.40
C LEU A 40 -0.27 -0.93 5.12
N LEU A 41 -0.40 -1.10 6.44
CA LEU A 41 -1.03 -0.11 7.32
C LEU A 41 0.04 0.73 8.03
N ALA A 42 -0.05 2.04 7.83
CA ALA A 42 0.76 3.06 8.48
C ALA A 42 -0.15 3.94 9.36
N GLY A 43 -0.25 3.59 10.65
CA GLY A 43 -1.21 4.22 11.55
C GLY A 43 -2.66 3.98 11.06
N LYS A 44 -3.32 5.06 10.62
CA LYS A 44 -4.69 5.02 10.06
C LYS A 44 -4.72 5.09 8.53
N ASP A 45 -3.56 5.07 7.90
CA ASP A 45 -3.45 5.19 6.45
C ASP A 45 -3.17 3.82 5.85
N LEU A 46 -3.86 3.54 4.75
CA LEU A 46 -3.64 2.38 3.92
C LEU A 46 -2.74 2.80 2.76
N ILE A 47 -1.56 2.19 2.68
CA ILE A 47 -0.61 2.43 1.60
C ILE A 47 -0.72 1.27 0.62
N ILE A 48 -1.07 1.57 -0.63
CA ILE A 48 -1.09 0.59 -1.71
C ILE A 48 0.28 0.53 -2.35
N VAL A 49 0.78 -0.68 -2.57
CA VAL A 49 2.10 -0.98 -3.11
C VAL A 49 1.93 -1.79 -4.38
N ASP A 50 2.37 -1.23 -5.51
CA ASP A 50 2.40 -1.94 -6.78
C ASP A 50 3.32 -3.17 -6.64
N GLN A 51 2.77 -4.36 -6.85
CA GLN A 51 3.49 -5.61 -6.57
C GLN A 51 4.67 -5.85 -7.53
N HIS A 52 4.62 -5.29 -8.74
CA HIS A 52 5.61 -5.54 -9.79
C HIS A 52 6.86 -4.67 -9.65
N SER A 53 6.67 -3.39 -9.37
CA SER A 53 7.72 -2.38 -9.22
C SER A 53 8.09 -2.12 -7.76
N ARG A 54 7.29 -2.61 -6.82
CA ARG A 54 7.42 -2.40 -5.37
C ARG A 54 7.52 -0.91 -5.02
N ARG A 55 6.56 -0.14 -5.54
CA ARG A 55 6.45 1.31 -5.32
C ARG A 55 5.10 1.66 -4.73
N VAL A 56 5.04 2.77 -3.99
CA VAL A 56 3.76 3.31 -3.52
C VAL A 56 2.90 3.68 -4.72
N ALA A 57 1.78 2.99 -4.89
CA ALA A 57 0.83 3.25 -5.96
C ALA A 57 -0.24 4.27 -5.53
N ALA A 58 -0.67 4.20 -4.27
CA ALA A 58 -1.64 5.12 -3.69
C ALA A 58 -1.54 5.19 -2.17
N ILE A 59 -2.13 6.25 -1.62
CA ILE A 59 -2.27 6.49 -0.18
C ILE A 59 -3.74 6.81 0.08
N ILE A 60 -4.38 5.98 0.90
CA ILE A 60 -5.76 6.19 1.34
C ILE A 60 -5.70 6.56 2.81
N ALA A 61 -5.94 7.83 3.11
CA ALA A 61 -5.78 8.38 4.44
C ALA A 61 -7.00 8.12 5.33
N ASN A 62 -6.78 7.97 6.63
CA ASN A 62 -7.81 7.90 7.67
C ASN A 62 -8.86 6.78 7.47
N VAL A 63 -8.41 5.59 7.07
CA VAL A 63 -9.26 4.40 6.94
C VAL A 63 -9.77 3.99 8.32
N ARG A 64 -11.05 3.64 8.42
CA ARG A 64 -11.75 3.26 9.65
C ARG A 64 -12.42 1.92 9.49
#